data_AF-A0A9N8ZWU6-F1
#
_entry.id   AF-A0A9N8ZWU6-F1
#
_cell.length_a   1.000
_cell.length_b   1.000
_cell.length_c   1.000
_cell.angle_alpha   90.00
_cell.angle_beta   90.00
_cell.angle_gamma   90.00
#
_symmetry.space_group_name_H-M   'P 1'
#
loop_
_entity.id
_entity.type
_entity.pdbx_description
1 polymer ?
#
loop_
_entity_poly.entity_id
_entity_poly.type
_entity_poly.pdbx_seq_one_letter_code
_entity_poly.pdbx_strand_id
1 'polypeptide(L)'
;MSMSRENSPKSLMTPVYNDITKDNIHSQLHAIKDCLSKASFLAIDTEFTGLGNRQDGLHASNLDERYENLRNSVKNHALLSLGITVFEEKSTQVASHLEQRYNVHNFNFTLFCRHEYKVTPKSLEFLLENGFDFNKQIRHGIPYYPGNDSPHAKPEDHGSIMRAIIAHIFTLNVPIVVHYGLMDLLYLYYSFYADLPEKMSSFIADLSEMFPAGIYDTKYLADYVTRENVSFLAYLFRKEQKEQKHQGIKRHVTTIVQDRLPPAKLLREKEAAAASSSDYINSTKNGKRKNSSKPYCEQYAYHGFCHEKMKCGKSHDLDLILDDHEHKNRQKRRKISIRECVKSKVSNLDSNP
;
A
#
# COMPACT_ATOMS: atom_id res chain seq x y z
N MET A 1 10.20 25.61 31.55
CA MET A 1 9.36 26.26 30.52
C MET A 1 8.91 25.20 29.54
N SER A 2 7.70 24.69 29.74
CA SER A 2 7.05 23.66 28.92
C SER A 2 6.41 24.33 27.70
N MET A 3 6.97 24.13 26.50
CA MET A 3 6.25 24.43 25.26
C MET A 3 5.39 23.24 24.86
N SER A 4 4.09 23.49 24.85
CA SER A 4 3.00 22.63 24.44
C SER A 4 3.20 22.08 23.02
N ARG A 5 3.18 20.75 22.92
CA ARG A 5 2.96 20.01 21.68
C ARG A 5 1.50 20.16 21.28
N GLU A 6 1.18 21.02 20.33
CA GLU A 6 -0.15 21.06 19.71
C GLU A 6 -0.08 20.86 18.20
N ASN A 7 -0.90 19.90 17.75
CA ASN A 7 -1.40 19.67 16.39
C ASN A 7 -0.43 19.01 15.38
N SER A 8 -0.09 17.74 15.63
CA SER A 8 0.05 16.78 14.54
C SER A 8 -1.33 16.49 13.93
N PRO A 9 -1.47 16.37 12.59
CA PRO A 9 -2.72 15.89 11.99
C PRO A 9 -3.10 14.56 12.63
N LYS A 10 -4.41 14.31 12.85
CA LYS A 10 -4.90 13.04 13.39
C LYS A 10 -4.34 11.92 12.50
N SER A 11 -3.31 11.21 12.98
CA SER A 11 -2.72 10.13 12.19
C SER A 11 -3.83 9.12 11.96
N LEU A 12 -3.88 8.58 10.74
CA LEU A 12 -4.51 7.29 10.54
C LEU A 12 -3.97 6.37 11.64
N MET A 13 -4.86 5.77 12.43
CA MET A 13 -4.43 4.85 13.48
C MET A 13 -3.72 3.70 12.75
N THR A 14 -2.44 3.46 13.05
CA THR A 14 -1.68 2.40 12.40
C THR A 14 -2.38 1.07 12.67
N PRO A 15 -2.81 0.34 11.63
CA PRO A 15 -3.46 -0.95 11.82
C PRO A 15 -2.49 -1.93 12.49
N VAL A 16 -3.03 -2.90 13.22
CA VAL A 16 -2.22 -3.97 13.82
C VAL A 16 -1.53 -4.75 12.70
N TYR A 17 -0.24 -5.04 12.90
CA TYR A 17 0.56 -5.87 12.01
C TYR A 17 1.52 -6.77 12.77
N ASN A 18 1.89 -7.87 12.11
CA ASN A 18 2.92 -8.81 12.52
C ASN A 18 4.28 -8.26 12.12
N ASP A 19 5.08 -7.92 13.12
CA ASP A 19 6.40 -7.36 12.92
C ASP A 19 7.46 -8.47 12.85
N ILE A 20 7.88 -8.80 11.62
CA ILE A 20 8.77 -9.91 11.34
C ILE A 20 10.21 -9.41 11.24
N THR A 21 11.08 -9.99 12.05
CA THR A 21 12.52 -9.69 12.12
C THR A 21 13.32 -10.98 12.08
N LYS A 22 14.66 -10.89 12.05
CA LYS A 22 15.52 -12.07 12.13
C LYS A 22 15.24 -12.91 13.39
N ASP A 23 14.82 -12.25 14.48
CA ASP A 23 14.66 -12.90 15.77
C ASP A 23 13.43 -13.81 15.85
N ASN A 24 12.43 -13.60 14.97
CA ASN A 24 11.16 -14.34 15.04
C ASN A 24 10.75 -15.04 13.74
N ILE A 25 11.37 -14.73 12.59
CA ILE A 25 10.99 -15.30 11.28
C ILE A 25 10.98 -16.82 11.28
N HIS A 26 11.94 -17.47 11.94
CA HIS A 26 11.98 -18.94 12.09
C HIS A 26 10.74 -19.47 12.80
N SER A 27 10.42 -18.88 13.96
CA SER A 27 9.33 -19.33 14.81
C SER A 27 7.95 -19.05 14.20
N GLN A 28 7.85 -18.05 13.32
CA GLN A 28 6.60 -17.63 12.70
C GLN A 28 6.40 -18.18 11.29
N LEU A 29 7.42 -18.82 10.69
CA LEU A 29 7.40 -19.28 9.30
C LEU A 29 6.16 -20.12 8.97
N HIS A 30 5.81 -21.09 9.83
CA HIS A 30 4.64 -21.94 9.60
C HIS A 30 3.34 -21.14 9.61
N ALA A 31 3.14 -20.28 10.62
CA ALA A 31 1.95 -19.45 10.73
C ALA A 31 1.84 -18.43 9.59
N ILE A 32 2.96 -17.87 9.12
CA ILE A 32 3.02 -17.00 7.94
C ILE A 32 2.53 -17.77 6.70
N LYS A 33 3.09 -18.97 6.43
CA LYS A 33 2.68 -19.81 5.30
C LYS A 33 1.21 -20.22 5.39
N ASP A 34 0.73 -20.57 6.57
CA ASP A 34 -0.67 -20.93 6.78
C ASP A 34 -1.61 -19.74 6.51
N CYS A 35 -1.25 -18.53 6.94
CA CYS A 35 -2.00 -17.32 6.58
C CYS A 35 -1.99 -17.10 5.06
N LEU A 36 -0.82 -17.15 4.43
CA LEU A 36 -0.65 -16.98 2.98
C LEU A 36 -1.50 -17.98 2.18
N SER A 37 -1.55 -19.24 2.60
CA SER A 37 -2.34 -20.29 1.93
C SER A 37 -3.85 -20.03 1.89
N LYS A 38 -4.36 -19.13 2.74
CA LYS A 38 -5.78 -18.76 2.82
C LYS A 38 -6.11 -17.47 2.06
N ALA A 39 -5.12 -16.88 1.38
CA ALA A 39 -5.30 -15.65 0.64
C ALA A 39 -6.32 -15.82 -0.49
N SER A 40 -7.23 -14.87 -0.62
CA SER A 40 -8.00 -14.63 -1.84
C SER A 40 -7.26 -13.67 -2.77
N PHE A 41 -6.48 -12.74 -2.20
CA PHE A 41 -5.49 -11.90 -2.88
C PHE A 41 -4.49 -11.34 -1.85
N LEU A 42 -3.37 -10.82 -2.35
CA LEU A 42 -2.34 -10.19 -1.52
C LEU A 42 -2.15 -8.73 -1.92
N ALA A 43 -1.84 -7.86 -0.97
CA ALA A 43 -1.31 -6.52 -1.27
C ALA A 43 0.14 -6.38 -0.80
N ILE A 44 0.97 -5.77 -1.63
CA ILE A 44 2.42 -5.61 -1.39
C ILE A 44 2.78 -4.13 -1.45
N ASP A 45 3.66 -3.71 -0.54
CA ASP A 45 4.25 -2.37 -0.46
C ASP A 45 5.66 -2.46 0.10
N THR A 46 6.58 -1.59 -0.32
CA THR A 46 7.99 -1.65 0.07
C THR A 46 8.57 -0.30 0.48
N GLU A 47 9.63 -0.36 1.30
CA GLU A 47 10.44 0.80 1.66
C GLU A 47 11.89 0.55 1.25
N PHE A 48 12.55 1.52 0.61
CA PHE A 48 13.92 1.38 0.07
C PHE A 48 14.78 2.61 0.36
N THR A 49 16.11 2.44 0.27
CA THR A 49 17.09 3.49 0.57
C THR A 49 17.13 4.63 -0.45
N GLY A 50 16.50 4.46 -1.62
CA GLY A 50 16.43 5.47 -2.66
C GLY A 50 15.67 5.00 -3.89
N LEU A 51 15.26 5.98 -4.70
CA LEU A 51 14.56 5.76 -5.98
C LEU A 51 15.47 6.03 -7.20
N GLY A 52 16.72 6.44 -6.97
CA GLY A 52 17.54 7.09 -7.99
C GLY A 52 17.11 8.56 -8.20
N ASN A 53 17.90 9.29 -8.96
CA ASN A 53 17.69 10.71 -9.24
C ASN A 53 17.00 10.91 -10.60
N ARG A 54 16.32 12.06 -10.78
CA ARG A 54 15.76 12.45 -12.09
C ARG A 54 16.79 12.50 -13.22
N GLN A 55 18.05 12.71 -12.86
CA GLN A 55 19.18 12.73 -13.80
C GLN A 55 19.52 11.33 -14.31
N ASP A 56 19.06 10.28 -13.65
CA ASP A 56 19.34 8.88 -13.99
C ASP A 56 18.38 8.36 -15.08
N GLY A 57 17.69 9.23 -15.82
CA GLY A 57 16.85 8.82 -16.94
C GLY A 57 15.63 7.97 -16.58
N LEU A 58 15.18 7.98 -15.32
CA LEU A 58 14.04 7.18 -14.83
C LEU A 58 12.69 7.53 -15.48
N HIS A 59 12.64 8.63 -16.22
CA HIS A 59 11.48 9.07 -17.00
C HIS A 59 11.76 9.07 -18.52
N ALA A 60 12.77 8.33 -18.98
CA ALA A 60 13.09 8.20 -20.40
C ALA A 60 11.84 7.81 -21.21
N SER A 61 11.64 8.42 -22.37
CA SER A 61 10.48 8.14 -23.23
C SER A 61 10.53 6.72 -23.81
N ASN A 62 11.74 6.21 -24.06
CA ASN A 62 11.95 4.83 -24.46
C ASN A 62 11.79 3.91 -23.23
N LEU A 63 10.96 2.88 -23.36
CA LEU A 63 10.64 1.98 -22.24
C LEU A 63 11.79 1.05 -21.86
N ASP A 64 12.58 0.58 -22.83
CA ASP A 64 13.75 -0.28 -22.57
C ASP A 64 14.85 0.51 -21.86
N GLU A 65 15.12 1.74 -22.29
CA GLU A 65 16.05 2.66 -21.60
C GLU A 65 15.57 2.96 -20.17
N ARG A 66 14.26 3.22 -20.02
CA ARG A 66 13.67 3.45 -18.69
C ARG A 66 13.83 2.23 -17.79
N TYR A 67 13.55 1.04 -18.30
CA TYR A 67 13.74 -0.21 -17.56
C TYR A 67 15.19 -0.40 -17.14
N GLU A 68 16.15 -0.17 -18.05
CA GLU A 68 17.57 -0.27 -17.75
C GLU A 68 17.99 0.69 -16.61
N ASN A 69 17.51 1.93 -16.65
CA ASN A 69 17.75 2.91 -15.60
C ASN A 69 17.13 2.50 -14.26
N LEU A 70 15.92 1.95 -14.27
CA LEU A 70 15.26 1.43 -13.06
C LEU A 70 16.02 0.23 -12.47
N ARG A 71 16.44 -0.72 -13.32
CA ARG A 71 17.27 -1.87 -12.94
C ARG A 71 18.57 -1.41 -12.28
N ASN A 72 19.26 -0.45 -12.89
CA ASN A 72 20.47 0.13 -12.32
C ASN A 72 20.21 0.81 -10.97
N SER A 73 19.10 1.54 -10.84
CA SER A 73 18.71 2.17 -9.57
C SER A 73 18.50 1.13 -8.46
N VAL A 74 17.74 0.07 -8.74
CA VAL A 74 17.45 -1.02 -7.80
C VAL A 74 18.71 -1.79 -7.41
N LYS A 75 19.60 -2.10 -8.37
CA LYS A 75 20.88 -2.78 -8.08
C LYS A 75 21.80 -1.97 -7.16
N ASN A 76 21.69 -0.65 -7.16
CA ASN A 76 22.53 0.26 -6.37
C ASN A 76 21.93 0.62 -5.00
N HIS A 77 20.69 0.27 -4.70
CA HIS A 77 19.99 0.64 -3.46
C HIS A 77 19.48 -0.61 -2.74
N ALA A 78 19.01 -0.46 -1.51
CA ALA A 78 18.56 -1.58 -0.68
C ALA A 78 17.07 -1.48 -0.35
N LEU A 79 16.43 -2.65 -0.32
CA LEU A 79 15.11 -2.87 0.23
C LEU A 79 15.23 -2.96 1.77
N LEU A 80 14.49 -2.12 2.47
CA LEU A 80 14.54 -1.95 3.92
C LEU A 80 13.36 -2.61 4.63
N SER A 81 12.19 -2.59 4.00
CA SER A 81 10.97 -3.19 4.53
C SER A 81 10.11 -3.72 3.42
N LEU A 82 9.45 -4.85 3.69
CA LEU A 82 8.43 -5.43 2.83
C LEU A 82 7.14 -5.58 3.64
N GLY A 83 6.10 -4.84 3.25
CA GLY A 83 4.74 -5.00 3.71
C GLY A 83 4.00 -6.03 2.86
N ILE A 84 3.41 -7.03 3.50
CA ILE A 84 2.49 -7.98 2.87
C ILE A 84 1.19 -7.98 3.64
N THR A 85 0.09 -7.75 2.95
CA THR A 85 -1.26 -7.87 3.51
C THR A 85 -1.97 -9.04 2.86
N VAL A 86 -2.44 -9.97 3.70
CA VAL A 86 -3.21 -11.14 3.27
C VAL A 86 -4.69 -10.88 3.47
N PHE A 87 -5.47 -10.98 2.40
CA PHE A 87 -6.93 -10.87 2.44
C PHE A 87 -7.55 -12.27 2.30
N GLU A 88 -8.12 -12.80 3.39
CA GLU A 88 -8.86 -14.07 3.41
C GLU A 88 -10.36 -13.75 3.31
N GLU A 89 -10.99 -14.11 2.19
CA GLU A 89 -12.44 -13.93 2.02
C GLU A 89 -13.22 -14.88 2.97
N LYS A 90 -14.13 -14.31 3.75
CA LYS A 90 -15.06 -15.09 4.58
C LYS A 90 -16.34 -15.35 3.81
N SER A 91 -16.50 -16.61 3.37
CA SER A 91 -17.79 -17.10 2.88
C SER A 91 -18.82 -16.95 4.01
N THR A 92 -19.81 -16.10 3.79
CA THR A 92 -20.91 -15.89 4.73
C THR A 92 -22.10 -16.71 4.25
N GLN A 93 -22.45 -17.77 4.99
CA GLN A 93 -23.61 -18.62 4.67
C GLN A 93 -24.96 -17.87 4.77
N VAL A 94 -24.98 -16.63 5.29
CA VAL A 94 -26.21 -15.86 5.56
C VAL A 94 -26.16 -14.42 5.03
N ALA A 95 -25.12 -14.00 4.30
CA ALA A 95 -25.06 -12.60 3.85
C ALA A 95 -25.97 -12.37 2.63
N SER A 96 -26.78 -11.31 2.69
CA SER A 96 -27.28 -10.64 1.48
C SER A 96 -26.14 -10.53 0.47
N HIS A 97 -26.38 -10.82 -0.81
CA HIS A 97 -25.40 -10.79 -1.94
C HIS A 97 -24.61 -9.47 -2.13
N LEU A 98 -24.71 -8.53 -1.19
CA LEU A 98 -24.23 -7.15 -1.22
C LEU A 98 -23.06 -6.90 -0.25
N GLU A 99 -22.65 -7.84 0.59
CA GLU A 99 -21.53 -7.64 1.53
C GLU A 99 -20.39 -8.63 1.25
N GLN A 100 -19.16 -8.11 1.13
CA GLN A 100 -17.93 -8.89 1.05
C GLN A 100 -17.12 -8.68 2.32
N ARG A 101 -16.76 -9.77 3.00
CA ARG A 101 -16.01 -9.73 4.26
C ARG A 101 -14.64 -10.37 4.09
N TYR A 102 -13.61 -9.69 4.57
CA TYR A 102 -12.24 -10.19 4.57
C TYR A 102 -11.66 -10.18 5.98
N ASN A 103 -11.07 -11.31 6.37
CA ASN A 103 -10.06 -11.32 7.42
C ASN A 103 -8.76 -10.79 6.82
N VAL A 104 -8.12 -9.84 7.52
CA VAL A 104 -6.91 -9.18 7.02
C VAL A 104 -5.75 -9.42 7.97
N HIS A 105 -4.69 -10.07 7.48
CA HIS A 105 -3.44 -10.24 8.21
C HIS A 105 -2.36 -9.36 7.60
N ASN A 106 -1.88 -8.38 8.36
CA ASN A 106 -0.78 -7.51 7.94
C ASN A 106 0.55 -8.07 8.46
N PHE A 107 1.56 -8.10 7.60
CA PHE A 107 2.93 -8.46 7.91
C PHE A 107 3.86 -7.33 7.47
N ASN A 108 4.82 -6.99 8.32
CA ASN A 108 5.93 -6.12 7.97
C ASN A 108 7.23 -6.87 8.22
N PHE A 109 7.96 -7.19 7.15
CA PHE A 109 9.27 -7.82 7.22
C PHE A 109 10.32 -6.71 7.25
N THR A 110 11.03 -6.57 8.37
CA THR A 110 12.17 -5.65 8.48
C THR A 110 13.40 -6.31 7.89
N LEU A 111 13.99 -5.73 6.84
CA LEU A 111 15.03 -6.35 6.02
C LEU A 111 16.38 -5.65 6.17
N PHE A 112 17.47 -6.39 6.01
CA PHE A 112 18.82 -5.84 6.04
C PHE A 112 19.69 -6.41 4.90
N CYS A 113 19.84 -5.63 3.85
CA CYS A 113 20.71 -5.97 2.71
C CYS A 113 22.16 -6.09 3.17
N ARG A 114 22.81 -7.18 2.77
CA ARG A 114 24.21 -7.47 3.14
C ARG A 114 25.21 -7.07 2.06
N HIS A 115 24.75 -6.64 0.88
CA HIS A 115 25.60 -6.04 -0.14
C HIS A 115 25.86 -4.56 0.18
N GLU A 116 26.93 -4.01 -0.36
CA GLU A 116 27.12 -2.56 -0.36
C GLU A 116 26.02 -1.89 -1.20
N TYR A 117 25.42 -0.83 -0.66
CA TYR A 117 24.36 -0.10 -1.32
C TYR A 117 24.51 1.40 -1.08
N LYS A 118 23.96 2.18 -2.00
CA LYS A 118 23.82 3.63 -1.90
C LYS A 118 22.57 3.99 -1.10
N VAL A 119 22.63 5.16 -0.48
CA VAL A 119 21.50 5.77 0.21
C VAL A 119 21.23 7.13 -0.39
N THR A 120 19.97 7.43 -0.65
CA THR A 120 19.54 8.77 -1.03
C THR A 120 19.13 9.52 0.25
N PRO A 121 19.84 10.61 0.63
CA PRO A 121 19.57 11.30 1.90
C PRO A 121 18.13 11.76 2.08
N LYS A 122 17.48 12.22 1.00
CA LYS A 122 16.06 12.64 1.02
C LYS A 122 15.12 11.48 1.34
N SER A 123 15.43 10.27 0.86
CA SER A 123 14.63 9.07 1.16
C SER A 123 14.78 8.68 2.63
N LEU A 124 16.00 8.72 3.18
CA LEU A 124 16.21 8.45 4.61
C LEU A 124 15.53 9.47 5.51
N GLU A 125 15.60 10.76 5.17
CA GLU A 125 14.91 11.83 5.91
C GLU A 125 13.40 11.60 5.88
N PHE A 126 12.83 11.29 4.70
CA PHE A 126 11.41 10.98 4.56
C PHE A 126 11.00 9.78 5.41
N LEU A 127 11.74 8.68 5.35
CA LEU A 127 11.48 7.48 6.16
C LEU A 127 11.52 7.80 7.66
N LEU A 128 12.53 8.53 8.11
CA LEU A 128 12.66 8.95 9.51
C LEU A 128 11.48 9.81 9.96
N GLU A 129 11.08 10.79 9.15
CA GLU A 129 9.93 11.67 9.42
C GLU A 129 8.60 10.90 9.48
N ASN A 130 8.49 9.80 8.75
CA ASN A 130 7.32 8.90 8.78
C ASN A 130 7.43 7.79 9.84
N GLY A 131 8.46 7.82 10.69
CA GLY A 131 8.60 6.92 11.84
C GLY A 131 9.31 5.61 11.56
N PHE A 132 10.05 5.50 10.45
CA PHE A 132 10.90 4.34 10.18
C PHE A 132 12.01 4.22 11.22
N ASP A 133 12.14 3.04 11.82
CA ASP A 133 13.15 2.78 12.86
C ASP A 133 14.40 2.13 12.27
N PHE A 134 15.38 2.97 11.87
CA PHE A 134 16.68 2.52 11.38
C PHE A 134 17.49 1.76 12.44
N ASN A 135 17.31 2.08 13.72
CA ASN A 135 17.97 1.38 14.81
C ASN A 135 17.52 -0.09 14.86
N LYS A 136 16.20 -0.31 14.76
CA LYS A 136 15.62 -1.64 14.66
C LYS A 136 16.05 -2.34 13.38
N GLN A 137 16.01 -1.65 12.24
CA GLN A 137 16.39 -2.22 10.94
C GLN A 137 17.84 -2.76 10.96
N ILE A 138 18.80 -1.98 11.45
CA ILE A 138 20.21 -2.41 11.51
C ILE A 138 20.40 -3.55 12.53
N ARG A 139 19.75 -3.48 13.70
CA ARG A 139 19.97 -4.47 14.77
C ARG A 139 19.25 -5.79 14.51
N HIS A 140 18.03 -5.75 14.00
CA HIS A 140 17.09 -6.88 13.96
C HIS A 140 16.62 -7.24 12.54
N GLY A 141 16.99 -6.47 11.51
CA GLY A 141 16.59 -6.77 10.14
C GLY A 141 17.03 -8.17 9.68
N ILE A 142 16.16 -8.82 8.93
CA ILE A 142 16.39 -10.12 8.30
C ILE A 142 17.53 -9.96 7.29
N PRO A 143 18.70 -10.59 7.50
CA PRO A 143 19.80 -10.48 6.56
C PRO A 143 19.43 -11.15 5.23
N TYR A 144 19.64 -10.45 4.12
CA TYR A 144 19.42 -11.00 2.79
C TYR A 144 20.50 -10.55 1.80
N TYR A 145 20.63 -11.33 0.71
CA TYR A 145 21.55 -11.09 -0.39
C TYR A 145 20.73 -11.08 -1.69
N PRO A 146 20.66 -9.95 -2.41
CA PRO A 146 19.95 -9.85 -3.68
C PRO A 146 20.67 -10.62 -4.81
N GLY A 147 19.98 -10.80 -5.92
CA GLY A 147 20.44 -11.53 -7.10
C GLY A 147 20.12 -13.01 -7.05
N ASN A 148 20.89 -13.79 -7.80
CA ASN A 148 20.74 -15.24 -7.84
C ASN A 148 21.09 -15.92 -6.50
N ASP A 149 20.55 -17.11 -6.29
CA ASP A 149 20.83 -17.89 -5.09
C ASP A 149 22.33 -18.20 -4.97
N SER A 150 22.85 -18.02 -3.76
CA SER A 150 24.22 -18.43 -3.46
C SER A 150 24.29 -19.95 -3.35
N PRO A 151 25.27 -20.62 -3.98
CA PRO A 151 25.45 -22.08 -3.84
C PRO A 151 25.83 -22.49 -2.41
N HIS A 152 26.19 -21.52 -1.56
CA HIS A 152 26.54 -21.73 -0.15
C HIS A 152 25.41 -21.37 0.82
N ALA A 153 24.25 -20.91 0.32
CA ALA A 153 23.11 -20.59 1.16
C ALA A 153 22.55 -21.86 1.81
N LYS A 154 22.33 -21.83 3.12
CA LYS A 154 21.72 -22.93 3.85
C LYS A 154 20.21 -22.71 4.00
N PRO A 155 19.37 -23.76 4.00
CA PRO A 155 17.92 -23.61 4.15
C PRO A 155 17.49 -22.90 5.44
N GLU A 156 18.27 -23.04 6.51
CA GLU A 156 18.06 -22.38 7.80
C GLU A 156 18.54 -20.93 7.85
N ASP A 157 19.22 -20.41 6.81
CA ASP A 157 19.60 -19.01 6.81
C ASP A 157 18.34 -18.13 6.72
N HIS A 158 18.29 -17.06 7.50
CA HIS A 158 17.15 -16.12 7.51
C HIS A 158 16.80 -15.61 6.10
N GLY A 159 17.82 -15.37 5.26
CA GLY A 159 17.63 -14.97 3.86
C GLY A 159 16.99 -16.06 3.00
N SER A 160 17.40 -17.32 3.19
CA SER A 160 16.78 -18.48 2.53
C SER A 160 15.34 -18.68 2.96
N ILE A 161 15.03 -18.44 4.23
CA ILE A 161 13.64 -18.47 4.72
C ILE A 161 12.81 -17.37 4.07
N MET A 162 13.35 -16.15 3.97
CA MET A 162 12.66 -15.05 3.28
C MET A 162 12.39 -15.40 1.82
N ARG A 163 13.38 -15.93 1.11
CA ARG A 163 13.22 -16.46 -0.27
C ARG A 163 12.17 -17.55 -0.34
N ALA A 164 12.13 -18.48 0.62
CA ALA A 164 11.12 -19.53 0.67
C ALA A 164 9.70 -19.01 0.94
N ILE A 165 9.54 -17.90 1.67
CA ILE A 165 8.25 -17.22 1.84
C ILE A 165 7.80 -16.61 0.51
N ILE A 166 8.71 -15.91 -0.19
CA ILE A 166 8.41 -15.29 -1.49
C ILE A 166 8.11 -16.36 -2.56
N ALA A 167 8.91 -17.43 -2.62
CA ALA A 167 8.65 -18.56 -3.50
C ALA A 167 7.29 -19.20 -3.21
N HIS A 168 6.88 -19.30 -1.94
CA HIS A 168 5.55 -19.79 -1.60
C HIS A 168 4.45 -18.86 -2.15
N ILE A 169 4.62 -17.54 -2.09
CA ILE A 169 3.67 -16.57 -2.68
C ILE A 169 3.44 -16.85 -4.17
N PHE A 170 4.52 -17.12 -4.93
CA PHE A 170 4.41 -17.44 -6.36
C PHE A 170 3.58 -18.69 -6.63
N THR A 171 3.49 -19.62 -5.67
CA THR A 171 2.68 -20.85 -5.81
C THR A 171 1.18 -20.66 -5.52
N LEU A 172 0.77 -19.54 -4.90
CA LEU A 172 -0.61 -19.38 -4.42
C LEU A 172 -1.63 -19.13 -5.54
N ASN A 173 -1.19 -18.68 -6.72
CA ASN A 173 -2.07 -18.31 -7.84
C ASN A 173 -3.22 -17.37 -7.41
N VAL A 174 -2.88 -16.33 -6.64
CA VAL A 174 -3.81 -15.29 -6.20
C VAL A 174 -3.40 -13.94 -6.77
N PRO A 175 -4.35 -13.01 -7.01
CA PRO A 175 -4.02 -11.68 -7.48
C PRO A 175 -3.07 -10.94 -6.53
N ILE A 176 -2.12 -10.20 -7.11
CA ILE A 176 -1.25 -9.28 -6.37
C ILE A 176 -1.71 -7.86 -6.60
N VAL A 177 -1.93 -7.13 -5.51
CA VAL A 177 -2.36 -5.74 -5.52
C VAL A 177 -1.20 -4.85 -5.09
N VAL A 178 -0.94 -3.79 -5.85
CA VAL A 178 0.08 -2.79 -5.56
C VAL A 178 -0.48 -1.38 -5.80
N HIS A 179 0.25 -0.35 -5.40
CA HIS A 179 -0.08 1.03 -5.73
C HIS A 179 1.13 1.74 -6.30
N TYR A 180 1.14 1.99 -7.61
CA TYR A 180 2.33 2.50 -8.30
C TYR A 180 3.55 1.56 -8.15
N GLY A 181 3.28 0.26 -8.28
CA GLY A 181 4.09 -0.81 -7.68
C GLY A 181 5.30 -1.30 -8.49
N LEU A 182 5.67 -0.61 -9.57
CA LEU A 182 6.74 -1.10 -10.46
C LEU A 182 8.07 -1.25 -9.71
N MET A 183 8.39 -0.29 -8.83
CA MET A 183 9.61 -0.35 -8.03
C MET A 183 9.54 -1.48 -7.00
N ASP A 184 8.39 -1.67 -6.35
CA ASP A 184 8.16 -2.75 -5.40
C ASP A 184 8.42 -4.12 -6.05
N LEU A 185 7.91 -4.33 -7.26
CA LEU A 185 8.12 -5.56 -8.02
C LEU A 185 9.58 -5.77 -8.42
N LEU A 186 10.28 -4.72 -8.86
CA LEU A 186 11.70 -4.80 -9.20
C LEU A 186 12.55 -5.13 -7.96
N TYR A 187 12.29 -4.47 -6.83
CA TYR A 187 13.00 -4.75 -5.58
C TYR A 187 12.68 -6.15 -5.05
N LEU A 188 11.43 -6.60 -5.13
CA LEU A 188 11.03 -7.94 -4.71
C LEU A 188 11.73 -9.00 -5.55
N TYR A 189 11.72 -8.83 -6.88
CA TYR A 189 12.41 -9.71 -7.82
C TYR A 189 13.91 -9.78 -7.51
N TYR A 190 14.58 -8.62 -7.46
CA TYR A 190 16.01 -8.57 -7.23
C TYR A 190 16.42 -9.07 -5.85
N SER A 191 15.62 -8.82 -4.81
CA SER A 191 16.00 -9.16 -3.44
C SER A 191 15.84 -10.64 -3.14
N PHE A 192 14.85 -11.31 -3.73
CA PHE A 192 14.43 -12.65 -3.27
C PHE A 192 14.16 -13.67 -4.38
N TYR A 193 14.27 -13.30 -5.65
CA TYR A 193 14.12 -14.24 -6.76
C TYR A 193 15.45 -14.44 -7.49
N ALA A 194 15.86 -13.46 -8.31
CA ALA A 194 17.02 -13.61 -9.19
C ALA A 194 17.62 -12.25 -9.56
N ASP A 195 18.75 -12.29 -10.29
CA ASP A 195 19.25 -11.10 -10.96
C ASP A 195 18.22 -10.55 -11.96
N LEU A 196 17.99 -9.24 -11.93
CA LEU A 196 17.06 -8.59 -12.85
C LEU A 196 17.47 -8.85 -14.32
N PRO A 197 16.54 -9.32 -15.18
CA PRO A 197 16.83 -9.60 -16.57
C PRO A 197 17.33 -8.36 -17.31
N GLU A 198 18.22 -8.55 -18.31
CA GLU A 198 18.72 -7.45 -19.13
C GLU A 198 17.64 -6.83 -20.02
N LYS A 199 16.63 -7.62 -20.42
CA LYS A 199 15.52 -7.15 -21.26
C LYS A 199 14.26 -6.98 -20.45
N MET A 200 13.57 -5.85 -20.67
CA MET A 200 12.26 -5.59 -20.08
C MET A 200 11.23 -6.68 -20.42
N SER A 201 11.27 -7.20 -21.65
CA SER A 201 10.36 -8.26 -22.08
C SER A 201 10.54 -9.56 -21.29
N SER A 202 11.77 -9.90 -20.89
CA SER A 202 12.05 -11.06 -20.05
C SER A 202 11.51 -10.84 -18.64
N PHE A 203 11.73 -9.65 -18.06
CA PHE A 203 11.15 -9.30 -16.77
C PHE A 203 9.61 -9.38 -16.76
N ILE A 204 8.95 -8.88 -17.83
CA ILE A 204 7.49 -8.97 -17.97
C ILE A 204 7.04 -10.44 -18.11
N ALA A 205 7.77 -11.25 -18.87
CA ALA A 205 7.46 -12.67 -19.03
C ALA A 205 7.54 -13.40 -17.68
N ASP A 206 8.61 -13.16 -16.91
CA ASP A 206 8.78 -13.73 -15.57
C ASP A 206 7.65 -13.29 -14.65
N LEU A 207 7.31 -11.99 -14.59
CA LEU A 207 6.20 -11.51 -13.77
C LEU A 207 4.85 -12.15 -14.17
N SER A 208 4.64 -12.40 -15.46
CA SER A 208 3.42 -13.05 -15.95
C SER A 208 3.34 -14.52 -15.52
N GLU A 209 4.48 -15.21 -15.43
CA GLU A 209 4.58 -16.58 -14.93
C GLU A 209 4.48 -16.66 -13.41
N MET A 210 5.11 -15.72 -12.69
CA MET A 210 5.08 -15.63 -11.23
C MET A 210 3.70 -15.32 -10.66
N PHE A 211 2.91 -14.50 -11.38
CA PHE A 211 1.61 -14.02 -10.92
C PHE A 211 0.52 -14.28 -11.97
N PRO A 212 0.15 -15.56 -12.20
CA PRO A 212 -0.79 -15.93 -13.25
C PRO A 212 -2.21 -15.42 -13.01
N ALA A 213 -2.59 -15.17 -11.76
CA ALA A 213 -3.85 -14.51 -11.40
C ALA A 213 -3.84 -12.98 -11.60
N GLY A 214 -2.71 -12.42 -12.05
CA GLY A 214 -2.56 -11.03 -12.44
C GLY A 214 -2.03 -10.10 -11.34
N ILE A 215 -1.46 -8.99 -11.79
CA ILE A 215 -1.01 -7.87 -10.95
C ILE A 215 -1.95 -6.68 -11.18
N TYR A 216 -2.51 -6.14 -10.10
CA TYR A 216 -3.45 -5.05 -10.11
C TYR A 216 -2.82 -3.82 -9.46
N ASP A 217 -2.43 -2.85 -10.29
CA ASP A 217 -1.94 -1.56 -9.81
C ASP A 217 -3.12 -0.60 -9.58
N THR A 218 -3.41 -0.32 -8.31
CA THR A 218 -4.53 0.54 -7.91
C THR A 218 -4.38 1.99 -8.37
N LYS A 219 -3.15 2.49 -8.57
CA LYS A 219 -2.93 3.82 -9.15
C LYS A 219 -3.29 3.82 -10.63
N TYR A 220 -2.90 2.77 -11.36
CA TYR A 220 -3.30 2.61 -12.76
C TYR A 220 -4.83 2.52 -12.90
N LEU A 221 -5.48 1.72 -12.04
CA LEU A 221 -6.95 1.65 -12.00
C LEU A 221 -7.58 3.03 -11.74
N ALA A 222 -7.06 3.77 -10.78
CA ALA A 222 -7.54 5.12 -10.47
C ALA A 222 -7.37 6.09 -11.65
N ASP A 223 -6.19 6.13 -12.27
CA ASP A 223 -5.87 7.09 -13.33
C ASP A 223 -6.62 6.77 -14.63
N TYR A 224 -6.70 5.49 -15.02
CA TYR A 224 -7.12 5.09 -16.36
C TYR A 224 -8.50 4.41 -16.42
N VAL A 225 -8.90 3.70 -15.36
CA VAL A 225 -10.18 2.96 -15.34
C VAL A 225 -11.28 3.81 -14.71
N THR A 226 -11.11 4.24 -13.46
CA THR A 226 -12.12 5.06 -12.77
C THR A 226 -11.97 6.56 -13.04
N ARG A 227 -10.84 6.98 -13.64
CA ARG A 227 -10.52 8.37 -14.04
C ARG A 227 -10.61 9.35 -12.88
N GLU A 228 -9.97 9.00 -11.78
CA GLU A 228 -9.81 9.87 -10.62
C GLU A 228 -8.97 11.10 -10.96
N ASN A 229 -9.35 12.25 -10.39
CA ASN A 229 -8.56 13.48 -10.55
C ASN A 229 -7.30 13.49 -9.66
N VAL A 230 -7.31 12.69 -8.59
CA VAL A 230 -6.23 12.58 -7.61
C VAL A 230 -6.12 11.12 -7.22
N SER A 231 -4.92 10.57 -7.37
CA SER A 231 -4.69 9.12 -7.29
C SER A 231 -3.54 8.71 -6.38
N PHE A 232 -3.08 9.59 -5.48
CA PHE A 232 -2.15 9.15 -4.43
C PHE A 232 -2.90 8.33 -3.36
N LEU A 233 -2.24 7.29 -2.85
CA LEU A 233 -2.85 6.25 -2.03
C LEU A 233 -3.71 6.77 -0.88
N ALA A 234 -3.19 7.71 -0.07
CA ALA A 234 -3.91 8.22 1.09
C ALA A 234 -5.20 8.98 0.70
N TYR A 235 -5.22 9.68 -0.43
CA TYR A 235 -6.43 10.32 -0.95
C TYR A 235 -7.47 9.29 -1.36
N LEU A 236 -7.05 8.30 -2.17
CA LEU A 236 -7.95 7.23 -2.63
C LEU A 236 -8.53 6.46 -1.46
N PHE A 237 -7.69 6.04 -0.51
CA PHE A 237 -8.12 5.34 0.71
C PHE A 237 -9.20 6.13 1.47
N ARG A 238 -8.97 7.43 1.71
CA ARG A 238 -9.93 8.28 2.42
C ARG A 238 -11.21 8.52 1.64
N LYS A 239 -11.11 8.65 0.31
CA LYS A 239 -12.26 8.77 -0.59
C LYS A 239 -13.13 7.51 -0.52
N GLU A 240 -12.55 6.33 -0.73
CA GLU A 240 -13.26 5.04 -0.68
C GLU A 240 -13.90 4.82 0.70
N GLN A 241 -13.20 5.20 1.78
CA GLN A 241 -13.75 5.14 3.14
C GLN A 241 -14.99 6.03 3.32
N LYS A 242 -15.02 7.22 2.70
CA LYS A 242 -16.20 8.10 2.71
C LYS A 242 -17.33 7.56 1.84
N GLU A 243 -17.02 7.06 0.64
CA GLU A 243 -18.04 6.54 -0.28
C GLU A 243 -18.77 5.33 0.31
N GLN A 244 -18.06 4.42 0.96
CA GLN A 244 -18.68 3.27 1.65
C GLN A 244 -19.61 3.68 2.80
N LYS A 245 -19.39 4.84 3.43
CA LYS A 245 -20.29 5.38 4.48
C LYS A 245 -21.53 6.07 3.90
N HIS A 246 -21.39 6.72 2.74
CA HIS A 246 -22.48 7.48 2.11
C HIS A 246 -23.41 6.61 1.27
N GLN A 247 -22.91 5.55 0.65
CA GLN A 247 -23.72 4.64 -0.15
C GLN A 247 -24.46 3.66 0.77
N GLY A 248 -25.70 3.98 1.11
CA GLY A 248 -26.63 3.00 1.66
C GLY A 248 -26.79 1.81 0.72
N ILE A 249 -26.16 0.68 1.09
CA ILE A 249 -26.46 -0.70 0.70
C ILE A 249 -26.60 -0.93 -0.82
N LYS A 250 -25.48 -0.97 -1.55
CA LYS A 250 -25.43 -1.70 -2.85
C LYS A 250 -24.28 -2.71 -2.92
N ARG A 251 -23.08 -2.35 -2.48
CA ARG A 251 -21.98 -3.28 -2.19
C ARG A 251 -21.09 -2.69 -1.08
N HIS A 252 -20.89 -3.41 0.02
CA HIS A 252 -20.03 -2.97 1.13
C HIS A 252 -18.90 -3.97 1.35
N VAL A 253 -17.68 -3.47 1.57
CA VAL A 253 -16.50 -4.29 1.90
C VAL A 253 -16.16 -4.07 3.37
N THR A 254 -16.19 -5.14 4.15
CA THR A 254 -15.77 -5.11 5.55
C THR A 254 -14.45 -5.84 5.71
N THR A 255 -13.46 -5.15 6.27
CA THR A 255 -12.16 -5.74 6.61
C THR A 255 -12.04 -5.87 8.12
N ILE A 256 -11.70 -7.08 8.58
CA ILE A 256 -11.46 -7.39 9.98
C ILE A 256 -9.96 -7.64 10.13
N VAL A 257 -9.24 -6.60 10.57
CA VAL A 257 -7.80 -6.70 10.84
C VAL A 257 -7.59 -7.64 12.02
N GLN A 258 -6.84 -8.72 11.77
CA GLN A 258 -6.56 -9.74 12.75
C GLN A 258 -5.44 -9.31 13.70
N ASP A 259 -5.46 -9.85 14.91
CA ASP A 259 -4.41 -9.64 15.90
C ASP A 259 -3.07 -10.23 15.44
N ARG A 260 -2.01 -9.87 16.18
CA ARG A 260 -0.68 -10.44 15.98
C ARG A 260 -0.71 -11.96 16.20
N LEU A 261 0.03 -12.67 15.36
CA LEU A 261 0.25 -14.09 15.48
C LEU A 261 0.83 -14.41 16.86
N PRO A 262 0.29 -15.44 17.54
CA PRO A 262 0.78 -15.83 18.84
C PRO A 262 2.25 -16.28 18.74
N PRO A 263 3.08 -16.03 19.77
CA PRO A 263 4.42 -16.61 19.85
C PRO A 263 4.35 -18.14 19.73
N ALA A 264 5.30 -18.76 19.03
CA ALA A 264 5.32 -20.21 18.74
C ALA A 264 5.14 -21.13 19.97
N LYS A 265 5.49 -20.65 21.18
CA LYS A 265 5.31 -21.38 22.45
C LYS A 265 3.84 -21.61 22.87
N LEU A 266 2.87 -20.96 22.22
CA LEU A 266 1.43 -21.09 22.53
C LEU A 266 0.66 -21.97 21.54
N LEU A 267 1.31 -22.52 20.50
CA LEU A 267 0.67 -23.36 19.48
C LEU A 267 0.33 -24.79 19.98
N ARG A 268 0.72 -25.15 21.21
CA ARG A 268 0.46 -26.48 21.80
C ARG A 268 -0.70 -26.55 22.80
N GLU A 269 -1.38 -25.45 23.12
CA GLU A 269 -2.39 -25.45 24.19
C GLU A 269 -3.73 -24.77 23.85
N LYS A 270 -3.97 -24.38 22.59
CA LYS A 270 -5.23 -23.73 22.19
C LYS A 270 -6.13 -24.59 21.32
N GLU A 271 -6.46 -25.78 21.82
CA GLU A 271 -7.72 -26.48 21.51
C GLU A 271 -8.75 -26.36 22.65
N ALA A 272 -8.46 -25.64 23.74
CA ALA A 272 -9.38 -25.49 24.87
C ALA A 272 -9.39 -24.06 25.44
N ALA A 273 -9.93 -23.09 24.69
CA ALA A 273 -10.53 -21.87 25.23
C ALA A 273 -11.14 -21.03 24.10
N ALA A 274 -12.35 -21.40 23.68
CA ALA A 274 -13.26 -20.45 23.04
C ALA A 274 -13.84 -19.50 24.11
N ALA A 275 -14.37 -18.37 23.63
CA ALA A 275 -15.11 -17.34 24.37
C ALA A 275 -14.28 -16.25 25.07
N SER A 276 -13.93 -15.22 24.29
CA SER A 276 -14.46 -13.86 24.53
C SER A 276 -14.01 -12.95 23.38
N SER A 277 -14.85 -12.88 22.35
CA SER A 277 -14.74 -11.92 21.27
C SER A 277 -15.19 -10.56 21.81
N SER A 278 -14.29 -9.58 21.92
CA SER A 278 -14.68 -8.20 22.14
C SER A 278 -15.06 -7.59 20.78
N ASP A 279 -16.34 -7.31 20.59
CA ASP A 279 -16.83 -6.55 19.44
C ASP A 279 -16.25 -5.12 19.47
N TYR A 280 -15.20 -4.90 18.67
CA TYR A 280 -14.72 -3.56 18.36
C TYR A 280 -15.61 -2.94 17.28
N ILE A 281 -16.74 -2.39 17.74
CA ILE A 281 -17.49 -1.40 16.96
C ILE A 281 -16.66 -0.13 16.92
N ASN A 282 -16.29 0.30 15.72
CA ASN A 282 -15.70 1.60 15.45
C ASN A 282 -16.69 2.73 15.81
N SER A 283 -16.75 3.10 17.08
CA SER A 283 -17.40 4.34 17.50
C SER A 283 -16.44 5.49 17.22
N THR A 284 -16.57 6.07 16.03
CA THR A 284 -16.01 7.40 15.79
C THR A 284 -16.75 8.39 16.68
N LYS A 285 -16.13 8.76 17.81
CA LYS A 285 -16.59 9.90 18.61
C LYS A 285 -16.63 11.12 17.69
N ASN A 286 -17.85 11.65 17.49
CA ASN A 286 -18.11 12.95 16.89
C ASN A 286 -17.46 14.04 17.76
N GLY A 287 -16.18 14.32 17.51
CA GLY A 287 -15.61 15.60 17.88
C GLY A 287 -16.27 16.65 17.00
N LYS A 288 -17.05 17.57 17.59
CA LYS A 288 -17.56 18.77 16.92
C LYS A 288 -16.41 19.39 16.10
N ARG A 289 -16.54 19.40 14.77
CA ARG A 289 -15.61 20.08 13.86
C ARG A 289 -15.52 21.54 14.30
N LYS A 290 -14.38 21.96 14.84
CA LYS A 290 -14.01 23.38 14.80
C LYS A 290 -13.83 23.69 13.32
N ASN A 291 -14.64 24.59 12.76
CA ASN A 291 -14.38 25.20 11.47
C ASN A 291 -13.02 25.89 11.55
N SER A 292 -11.93 25.20 11.22
CA SER A 292 -10.66 25.87 10.99
C SER A 292 -10.79 26.59 9.65
N SER A 293 -10.93 27.90 9.67
CA SER A 293 -11.02 28.76 8.48
C SER A 293 -9.74 28.79 7.65
N LYS A 294 -8.79 27.87 7.87
CA LYS A 294 -7.51 27.86 7.17
C LYS A 294 -7.68 27.14 5.82
N PRO A 295 -7.22 27.73 4.71
CA PRO A 295 -7.21 27.06 3.41
C PRO A 295 -6.33 25.80 3.48
N TYR A 296 -6.69 24.77 2.71
CA TYR A 296 -5.86 23.58 2.56
C TYR A 296 -4.68 23.84 1.62
N CYS A 297 -3.63 23.03 1.71
CA CYS A 297 -2.47 23.10 0.84
C CYS A 297 -2.79 22.45 -0.52
N GLU A 298 -2.81 23.23 -1.59
CA GLU A 298 -3.10 22.71 -2.93
C GLU A 298 -2.07 21.68 -3.41
N GLN A 299 -0.78 21.91 -3.15
CA GLN A 299 0.28 20.96 -3.49
C GLN A 299 0.02 19.59 -2.85
N TYR A 300 -0.29 19.58 -1.55
CA TYR A 300 -0.62 18.35 -0.84
C TYR A 300 -1.92 17.73 -1.36
N ALA A 301 -2.93 18.54 -1.65
CA ALA A 301 -4.25 18.07 -2.12
C ALA A 301 -4.20 17.32 -3.45
N TYR A 302 -3.27 17.65 -4.34
CA TYR A 302 -3.13 16.99 -5.64
C TYR A 302 -2.00 15.95 -5.70
N HIS A 303 -0.99 16.06 -4.84
CA HIS A 303 0.22 15.24 -4.94
C HIS A 303 0.56 14.43 -3.69
N GLY A 304 -0.14 14.62 -2.57
CA GLY A 304 0.13 13.91 -1.32
C GLY A 304 1.42 14.33 -0.59
N PHE A 305 2.14 15.34 -1.10
CA PHE A 305 3.36 15.87 -0.49
C PHE A 305 3.35 17.40 -0.43
N CYS A 306 4.07 17.97 0.53
CA CYS A 306 4.22 19.41 0.71
C CYS A 306 5.69 19.78 0.92
N HIS A 307 6.19 20.75 0.15
CA HIS A 307 7.58 21.22 0.26
C HIS A 307 7.89 21.86 1.63
N GLU A 308 6.87 22.45 2.27
CA GLU A 308 7.01 23.09 3.58
C GLU A 308 6.83 22.09 4.74
N LYS A 309 6.44 20.83 4.46
CA LYS A 309 6.22 19.75 5.44
C LYS A 309 5.45 20.24 6.68
N MET A 310 6.04 20.08 7.87
CA MET A 310 5.48 20.49 9.17
C MET A 310 5.44 22.01 9.38
N LYS A 311 6.15 22.79 8.56
CA LYS A 311 6.16 24.25 8.62
C LYS A 311 5.04 24.87 7.77
N CYS A 312 4.26 24.07 7.05
CA CYS A 312 3.20 24.57 6.20
C CYS A 312 2.09 25.24 7.03
N GLY A 313 1.78 26.49 6.71
CA GLY A 313 0.70 27.25 7.37
C GLY A 313 -0.72 26.83 6.96
N LYS A 314 -0.84 26.01 5.91
CA LYS A 314 -2.10 25.52 5.32
C LYS A 314 -2.45 24.11 5.82
N SER A 315 -3.72 23.72 5.71
CA SER A 315 -4.17 22.40 6.17
C SER A 315 -3.76 21.26 5.21
N HIS A 316 -3.31 20.13 5.75
CA HIS A 316 -3.12 18.86 5.03
C HIS A 316 -4.23 17.84 5.35
N ASP A 317 -5.35 18.30 5.92
CA ASP A 317 -6.47 17.43 6.26
C ASP A 317 -7.21 16.94 5.01
N LEU A 318 -7.07 15.63 4.73
CA LEU A 318 -7.71 14.97 3.60
C LEU A 318 -9.24 15.05 3.64
N ASP A 319 -9.86 15.10 4.82
CA ASP A 319 -11.31 15.22 4.91
C ASP A 319 -11.77 16.58 4.40
N LEU A 320 -11.05 17.66 4.73
CA LEU A 320 -11.32 19.02 4.22
C LEU A 320 -11.10 19.09 2.71
N ILE A 321 -10.01 18.49 2.22
CA ILE A 321 -9.69 18.46 0.78
C ILE A 321 -10.77 17.73 -0.01
N LEU A 322 -11.19 16.55 0.46
CA LEU A 322 -12.23 15.74 -0.17
C LEU A 322 -13.59 16.47 -0.19
N ASP A 323 -13.97 17.11 0.93
CA ASP A 323 -15.23 17.86 1.01
C ASP A 323 -15.27 19.01 -0.03
N ASP A 324 -14.16 19.73 -0.22
CA ASP A 324 -14.06 20.79 -1.24
C ASP A 324 -14.07 20.23 -2.67
N HIS A 325 -13.30 19.17 -2.94
CA HIS A 325 -13.27 18.52 -4.26
C HIS A 325 -14.66 17.98 -4.66
N GLU A 326 -15.37 17.34 -3.74
CA GLU A 326 -16.76 16.90 -3.95
C GLU A 326 -17.68 18.08 -4.25
N HIS A 327 -17.58 19.17 -3.49
CA HIS A 327 -18.41 20.35 -3.70
C HIS A 327 -18.16 20.99 -5.07
N LYS A 328 -16.89 21.15 -5.48
CA LYS A 328 -16.50 21.64 -6.81
C LYS A 328 -17.04 20.72 -7.92
N ASN A 329 -16.97 19.40 -7.74
CA ASN A 329 -17.48 18.42 -8.70
C ASN A 329 -19.01 18.48 -8.82
N ARG A 330 -19.74 18.61 -7.71
CA ARG A 330 -21.21 18.80 -7.71
C ARG A 330 -21.60 20.09 -8.43
N GLN A 331 -20.86 21.18 -8.21
CA GLN A 331 -21.07 22.43 -8.93
C GLN A 331 -20.81 22.29 -10.44
N LYS A 332 -19.73 21.63 -10.84
CA LYS A 332 -19.43 21.34 -12.26
C LYS A 332 -20.54 20.51 -12.91
N ARG A 333 -20.98 19.42 -12.27
CA ARG A 333 -22.10 18.58 -12.75
C ARG A 333 -23.41 19.37 -12.89
N ARG A 334 -23.74 20.22 -11.92
CA ARG A 334 -24.90 21.12 -12.00
C ARG A 334 -24.80 22.09 -13.20
N LYS A 335 -23.63 22.70 -13.43
CA LYS A 335 -23.41 23.59 -14.58
C LYS A 335 -23.53 22.86 -15.92
N ILE A 336 -23.04 21.61 -16.02
CA ILE A 336 -23.17 20.79 -17.24
C ILE A 336 -24.64 20.44 -17.50
N SER A 337 -25.36 19.95 -16.47
CA SER A 337 -26.79 19.62 -16.58
C SER A 337 -27.64 20.83 -16.98
N ILE A 338 -27.36 22.02 -16.44
CA ILE A 338 -28.03 23.26 -16.86
C ILE A 338 -27.74 23.58 -18.33
N ARG A 339 -26.49 23.44 -18.78
CA ARG A 339 -26.11 23.68 -20.19
C ARG A 339 -26.78 22.70 -21.14
N GLU A 340 -26.90 21.43 -20.77
CA GLU A 340 -27.59 20.40 -21.56
C GLU A 340 -29.10 20.67 -21.63
N CYS A 341 -29.73 21.04 -20.51
CA CYS A 341 -31.14 21.44 -20.47
C CYS A 341 -31.43 22.69 -21.32
N VAL A 342 -30.52 23.67 -21.32
CA VAL A 342 -30.63 24.86 -22.17
C VAL A 342 -30.49 24.48 -23.64
N LYS A 343 -29.50 23.65 -24.01
CA LYS A 343 -29.34 23.16 -25.38
C LYS A 343 -30.56 22.39 -25.88
N SER A 344 -31.16 21.52 -25.07
CA SER A 344 -32.36 20.77 -25.44
C SER A 344 -33.60 21.65 -25.61
N LYS A 345 -33.69 22.76 -24.87
CA LYS A 345 -34.79 23.73 -25.03
C LYS A 345 -34.64 24.58 -26.30
N VAL A 346 -33.42 24.95 -26.66
CA VAL A 346 -33.14 25.70 -27.91
C VAL A 346 -33.40 24.80 -29.13
N SER A 347 -32.98 23.54 -29.13
CA SER A 347 -33.27 22.61 -30.23
C SER A 347 -34.77 22.31 -30.44
N ASN A 348 -35.58 22.41 -29.38
CA ASN A 348 -37.03 22.23 -29.44
C ASN A 348 -37.80 23.50 -29.87
N LEU A 349 -37.15 24.67 -29.87
CA LEU A 349 -37.72 25.91 -30.38
C LEU A 349 -37.49 26.05 -31.90
N ASP A 350 -36.40 25.48 -32.42
CA ASP A 350 -36.06 25.49 -33.85
C ASP A 350 -36.75 24.37 -34.66
N SER A 351 -37.59 23.55 -34.04
CA SER A 351 -38.27 22.40 -34.65
C SER A 351 -39.80 22.46 -34.62
N ASN A 352 -40.39 23.61 -34.29
CA ASN A 352 -41.81 23.87 -34.56
C ASN A 352 -41.93 24.70 -35.86
N PRO A 353 -42.64 24.18 -36.89
CA PRO A 353 -42.76 24.83 -38.21
C PRO A 353 -43.54 26.14 -38.19
#